data_AF-A0A9X2HFY3-F1
#
_entry.id   AF-A0A9X2HFY3-F1
#
_cell.length_a   1.000
_cell.length_b   1.000
_cell.length_c   1.000
_cell.angle_alpha   90.00
_cell.angle_beta   90.00
_cell.angle_gamma   90.00
#
_symmetry.space_group_name_H-M   'P 1'
#
loop_
_entity.id
_entity.type
_entity.pdbx_description
1 polymer ?
#
loop_
_entity_poly.entity_id
_entity_poly.type
_entity_poly.pdbx_seq_one_letter_code
_entity_poly.pdbx_strand_id
1 'polypeptide(L)'
;MPRYRTLKEIDDAGHDLRLWCYRCQRAAVIGSIIWQHFESRGLSLAIADATPRFPCRQCGARDCLILPASRPPISDRDATELVAGFFHAMRSASKKRDYGSDRIARALIDRARRDGHWPPPGRKK
;
A
#
# COMPACT_ATOMS: atom_id res chain seq x y z
N MET A 1 17.86 -25.75 0.01
CA MET A 1 17.86 -24.91 -1.21
C MET A 1 16.58 -24.08 -1.20
N PRO A 2 16.61 -22.77 -1.51
CA PRO A 2 15.38 -21.99 -1.59
C PRO A 2 14.52 -22.55 -2.72
N ARG A 3 13.28 -22.95 -2.39
CA ARG A 3 12.33 -23.59 -3.31
C ARG A 3 11.87 -22.65 -4.43
N TYR A 4 11.91 -21.34 -4.18
CA TYR A 4 11.49 -20.29 -5.08
C TYR A 4 12.70 -19.44 -5.48
N ARG A 5 12.77 -19.03 -6.75
CA ARG A 5 13.83 -18.20 -7.32
C ARG A 5 13.39 -16.76 -7.54
N THR A 6 12.11 -16.53 -7.79
CA THR A 6 11.56 -15.20 -8.09
C THR A 6 10.48 -14.76 -7.11
N LEU A 7 10.26 -13.44 -7.01
CA LEU A 7 9.16 -12.88 -6.23
C LEU A 7 7.79 -13.36 -6.75
N LYS A 8 7.66 -13.51 -8.08
CA LYS A 8 6.43 -13.95 -8.74
C LYS A 8 6.11 -15.41 -8.40
N GLU A 9 7.10 -16.31 -8.43
CA GLU A 9 6.90 -17.72 -8.05
C GLU A 9 6.38 -17.90 -6.62
N ILE A 10 6.78 -17.03 -5.69
CA ILE A 10 6.27 -17.05 -4.32
C ILE A 10 4.77 -16.70 -4.32
N ASP A 11 4.37 -15.65 -5.03
CA ASP A 11 2.98 -15.20 -5.10
C ASP A 11 2.09 -16.19 -5.87
N ASP A 12 2.57 -16.71 -7.00
CA ASP A 12 1.88 -17.74 -7.81
C ASP A 12 1.66 -19.04 -7.01
N ALA A 13 2.57 -19.36 -6.08
CA ALA A 13 2.42 -20.48 -5.14
C ALA A 13 1.44 -20.17 -3.98
N GLY A 14 0.81 -19.00 -3.97
CA GLY A 14 -0.15 -18.58 -2.95
C GLY A 14 0.49 -18.17 -1.63
N HIS A 15 1.78 -17.82 -1.63
CA HIS A 15 2.48 -17.34 -0.43
C HIS A 15 2.53 -15.81 -0.39
N ASP A 16 2.57 -15.28 0.82
CA ASP A 16 2.90 -13.87 1.04
C ASP A 16 4.42 -13.71 1.19
N LEU A 17 4.91 -12.51 0.89
CA LEU A 17 6.31 -12.16 1.02
C LEU A 17 6.58 -11.57 2.41
N ARG A 18 7.56 -12.11 3.14
CA ARG A 18 8.04 -11.51 4.40
C ARG A 18 9.52 -11.17 4.31
N LEU A 19 9.86 -9.97 4.77
CA LEU A 19 11.22 -9.52 4.99
C LEU A 19 11.64 -9.85 6.41
N TRP A 20 12.63 -10.72 6.59
CA TRP A 20 13.28 -10.97 7.87
C TRP A 20 14.54 -10.12 7.99
N CYS A 21 14.73 -9.42 9.11
CA CYS A 21 15.96 -8.69 9.40
C CYS A 21 16.81 -9.46 10.42
N TYR A 22 18.07 -9.77 10.10
CA TYR A 22 18.96 -10.49 11.02
C TYR A 22 19.34 -9.67 12.26
N ARG A 23 19.45 -8.35 12.13
CA ARG A 23 19.79 -7.47 13.25
C ARG A 23 18.64 -7.29 14.24
N CYS A 24 17.43 -7.04 13.73
CA CYS A 24 16.26 -6.84 14.59
C CYS A 24 15.60 -8.16 15.01
N GLN A 25 15.92 -9.27 14.34
CA GLN A 25 15.27 -10.57 14.50
C GLN A 25 13.74 -10.45 14.39
N ARG A 26 13.29 -9.66 13.40
CA ARG A 26 11.88 -9.35 13.19
C ARG A 26 11.53 -9.52 11.72
N ALA A 27 10.32 -10.00 11.49
CA ALA A 27 9.73 -10.12 10.17
C ALA A 27 8.75 -8.95 9.91
N ALA A 28 8.74 -8.45 8.68
CA ALA A 28 7.76 -7.48 8.19
C ALA A 28 7.13 -8.00 6.89
N VAL A 29 5.84 -7.74 6.68
CA VAL A 29 5.16 -8.15 5.44
C VAL A 29 5.55 -7.21 4.31
N ILE A 30 5.88 -7.79 3.15
CA ILE A 30 5.98 -7.09 1.87
C ILE A 30 4.66 -7.37 1.13
N GLY A 31 4.04 -6.34 0.57
CA GLY A 31 2.79 -6.52 -0.19
C GLY A 31 3.01 -7.48 -1.36
N SER A 32 2.11 -8.45 -1.54
CA SER A 32 2.20 -9.51 -2.55
C SER A 32 2.31 -8.96 -3.98
N ILE A 33 1.66 -7.82 -4.27
CA ILE A 33 1.70 -7.15 -5.58
C ILE A 33 3.06 -6.52 -5.94
N ILE A 34 4.07 -6.59 -5.06
CA ILE A 34 5.35 -5.92 -5.26
C ILE A 34 6.09 -6.39 -6.52
N TRP A 35 5.88 -7.64 -6.96
CA TRP A 35 6.53 -8.15 -8.16
C TRP A 35 6.06 -7.40 -9.43
N GLN A 36 4.80 -6.94 -9.48
CA GLN A 36 4.29 -6.12 -10.59
C GLN A 36 5.01 -4.77 -10.67
N HIS A 37 5.41 -4.20 -9.53
CA HIS A 37 6.21 -2.98 -9.50
C HIS A 37 7.64 -3.19 -10.02
N PHE A 38 8.20 -4.39 -9.84
CA PHE A 38 9.50 -4.73 -10.42
C PHE A 38 9.38 -4.91 -11.93
N GLU A 39 8.37 -5.67 -12.38
CA GLU A 39 8.12 -5.94 -13.79
C GLU A 39 7.86 -4.64 -14.58
N SER A 40 6.96 -3.79 -14.12
CA SER A 40 6.65 -2.49 -14.76
C SER A 40 7.84 -1.54 -14.85
N ARG A 41 8.87 -1.73 -14.02
CA ARG A 41 10.10 -0.92 -14.02
C ARG A 41 11.29 -1.61 -14.69
N GLY A 42 11.08 -2.79 -15.29
CA GLY A 42 12.15 -3.58 -15.90
C GLY A 42 13.21 -4.05 -14.89
N LEU A 43 12.84 -4.23 -13.62
CA LEU A 43 13.73 -4.70 -12.57
C LEU A 43 13.71 -6.24 -12.51
N SER A 44 14.86 -6.84 -12.15
CA SER A 44 14.97 -8.29 -11.95
C SER A 44 14.01 -8.80 -10.88
N LEU A 45 13.20 -9.81 -11.22
CA LEU A 45 12.30 -10.49 -10.29
C LEU A 45 13.01 -11.52 -9.40
N ALA A 46 14.29 -11.78 -9.64
CA ALA A 46 15.07 -12.73 -8.84
C ALA A 46 15.16 -12.26 -7.38
N ILE A 47 14.94 -13.17 -6.43
CA ILE A 47 14.91 -12.85 -5.00
C ILE A 47 16.25 -12.25 -4.54
N ALA A 48 17.36 -12.79 -5.04
CA ALA A 48 18.70 -12.32 -4.72
C ALA A 48 18.90 -10.84 -5.12
N ASP A 49 18.40 -10.44 -6.29
CA ASP A 49 18.51 -9.07 -6.80
C ASP A 49 17.51 -8.11 -6.14
N ALA A 50 16.36 -8.64 -5.71
CA ALA A 50 15.32 -7.86 -5.06
C ALA A 50 15.65 -7.55 -3.60
N THR A 51 16.25 -8.49 -2.86
CA THR A 51 16.50 -8.40 -1.42
C THR A 51 17.21 -7.10 -0.99
N PRO A 52 18.30 -6.64 -1.66
CA PRO A 52 18.98 -5.39 -1.30
C PRO A 52 18.10 -4.14 -1.36
N ARG A 53 16.98 -4.17 -2.09
CA ARG A 53 16.04 -3.05 -2.23
C ARG A 53 15.08 -2.91 -1.06
N PHE A 54 15.04 -3.89 -0.16
CA PHE A 54 14.18 -3.89 1.01
C PHE A 54 15.01 -3.76 2.31
N PRO A 55 15.34 -2.53 2.74
CA PRO A 55 15.95 -2.33 4.04
C PRO A 55 14.92 -2.58 5.16
N CYS A 56 15.42 -3.00 6.33
CA CYS A 56 14.61 -3.11 7.53
C CYS A 56 14.00 -1.74 7.88
N ARG A 57 12.67 -1.67 8.01
CA ARG A 57 11.98 -0.41 8.37
C ARG A 57 12.28 0.09 9.78
N GLN A 58 12.77 -0.78 10.67
CA GLN A 58 13.04 -0.43 12.06
C GLN A 58 14.47 0.08 12.27
N CYS A 59 15.48 -0.59 11.69
CA CYS A 59 16.89 -0.25 11.91
C CYS A 59 17.65 0.20 10.65
N GLY A 60 16.99 0.19 9.47
CA GLY A 60 17.60 0.59 8.19
C GLY A 60 18.60 -0.40 7.61
N ALA A 61 18.92 -1.50 8.30
CA ALA A 61 19.89 -2.48 7.83
C ALA A 61 19.41 -3.19 6.55
N ARG A 62 20.36 -3.49 5.65
CA ARG A 62 20.12 -4.25 4.40
C ARG A 62 20.42 -5.75 4.54
N ASP A 63 20.94 -6.15 5.70
CA ASP A 63 21.13 -7.56 6.06
C ASP A 63 19.77 -8.17 6.40
N CYS A 64 19.03 -8.48 5.34
CA CYS A 64 17.66 -8.96 5.38
C CYS A 64 17.51 -10.14 4.41
N LEU A 65 16.48 -10.95 4.64
CA LEU A 65 16.13 -12.09 3.81
C LEU A 65 14.66 -12.02 3.44
N ILE A 66 14.32 -12.26 2.18
CA ILE A 66 12.94 -12.46 1.75
C ILE A 66 12.59 -13.94 1.93
N LEU A 67 11.50 -14.19 2.65
CA LEU A 67 10.98 -15.51 2.95
C LEU A 67 9.54 -15.64 2.43
N PRO A 68 9.17 -16.81 1.89
CA PRO A 68 7.76 -17.13 1.68
C PRO A 68 7.08 -17.32 3.04
N ALA A 69 5.88 -16.78 3.19
CA ALA A 69 5.02 -17.00 4.33
C ALA A 69 3.70 -17.61 3.88
N SER A 70 3.19 -18.58 4.66
CA SER A 70 1.87 -19.14 4.40
C SER A 70 0.82 -18.05 4.44
N ARG A 71 0.08 -17.89 3.34
CA ARG A 71 -1.11 -17.04 3.31
C ARG A 71 -2.17 -17.71 4.19
N PRO A 72 -2.77 -16.98 5.15
CA PRO A 72 -3.87 -17.55 5.93
C PRO A 72 -4.98 -18.03 5.00
N PRO A 73 -5.56 -19.22 5.22
CA PRO A 73 -6.71 -19.66 4.45
C PRO A 73 -7.87 -18.71 4.76
N ILE A 74 -8.27 -17.93 3.76
CA ILE A 74 -9.53 -17.18 3.80
C ILE A 74 -10.56 -18.13 3.18
N SER A 75 -11.62 -18.50 3.91
CA SER A 75 -12.68 -19.29 3.29
C SER A 75 -13.38 -18.43 2.23
N ASP A 76 -13.89 -19.04 1.14
CA ASP A 76 -14.58 -18.29 0.07
C ASP A 76 -15.75 -17.43 0.59
N ARG A 77 -16.37 -17.89 1.69
CA ARG A 77 -17.42 -17.18 2.41
C ARG A 77 -16.87 -15.91 3.10
N ASP A 78 -15.70 -16.02 3.73
CA ASP A 78 -15.02 -14.90 4.40
C ASP A 78 -14.49 -13.86 3.40
N ALA A 79 -14.02 -14.28 2.22
CA ALA A 79 -13.50 -13.37 1.20
C ALA A 79 -14.60 -12.43 0.67
N THR A 80 -15.77 -13.00 0.38
CA THR A 80 -16.93 -12.24 -0.11
C THR A 80 -17.44 -11.26 0.95
N GLU A 81 -17.51 -11.71 2.22
CA GLU A 81 -17.93 -10.87 3.34
C GLU A 81 -16.92 -9.74 3.64
N LEU A 82 -15.62 -10.01 3.55
CA LEU A 82 -14.57 -9.00 3.72
C LEU A 82 -14.62 -7.94 2.60
N VAL A 83 -14.79 -8.36 1.35
CA VAL A 83 -14.92 -7.45 0.20
C VAL A 83 -16.18 -6.62 0.34
N ALA A 84 -17.33 -7.25 0.64
CA ALA A 84 -18.58 -6.55 0.88
C ALA A 84 -18.43 -5.53 2.03
N GLY A 85 -17.83 -5.93 3.15
CA GLY A 85 -17.55 -5.05 4.28
C GLY A 85 -16.70 -3.84 3.91
N PHE A 86 -15.63 -4.05 3.13
CA PHE A 86 -14.77 -2.98 2.63
C PHE A 86 -15.53 -2.01 1.71
N PHE A 87 -16.30 -2.52 0.74
CA PHE A 87 -17.11 -1.70 -0.16
C PHE A 87 -18.21 -0.94 0.58
N HIS A 88 -18.88 -1.57 1.55
CA HIS A 88 -19.90 -0.92 2.38
C HIS A 88 -19.29 0.15 3.29
N ALA A 89 -18.11 -0.08 3.86
CA ALA A 89 -17.38 0.89 4.65
C ALA A 89 -16.95 2.10 3.81
N MET A 90 -16.37 1.88 2.63
CA MET A 90 -16.01 2.96 1.69
C MET A 90 -17.23 3.74 1.21
N ARG A 91 -18.33 3.06 0.85
CA ARG A 91 -19.57 3.71 0.43
C ARG A 91 -20.19 4.51 1.57
N SER A 92 -20.14 4.01 2.80
CA SER A 92 -20.62 4.72 4.00
C SER A 92 -19.74 5.92 4.34
N ALA A 93 -18.41 5.79 4.20
CA ALA A 93 -17.48 6.90 4.36
C ALA A 93 -17.68 7.98 3.29
N SER A 94 -17.95 7.59 2.04
CA SER A 94 -18.32 8.51 0.96
C SER A 94 -19.66 9.21 1.22
N LYS A 95 -20.68 8.49 1.71
CA LYS A 95 -21.96 9.11 2.14
C LYS A 95 -21.79 10.08 3.31
N LYS A 96 -20.89 9.81 4.25
CA LYS A 96 -20.57 10.73 5.35
C LYS A 96 -19.77 11.96 4.89
N ARG A 97 -19.05 11.86 3.77
CA ARG A 97 -18.30 12.97 3.16
C ARG A 97 -19.19 13.97 2.42
N ASP A 98 -20.43 13.61 2.07
CA ASP A 98 -21.31 14.50 1.30
C ASP A 98 -22.76 14.53 1.79
N TYR A 99 -23.07 15.59 2.54
CA TYR A 99 -24.18 16.52 2.23
C TYR A 99 -24.05 17.84 3.02
N GLY A 100 -23.35 17.83 4.17
CA GLY A 100 -23.17 19.02 5.02
C GLY A 100 -21.83 19.74 4.86
N SER A 101 -20.73 18.99 4.79
CA SER A 101 -19.37 19.53 4.79
C SER A 101 -19.01 20.30 3.52
N ASP A 102 -19.44 19.83 2.36
CA ASP A 102 -19.05 20.41 1.06
C ASP A 102 -19.81 21.73 0.76
N ARG A 103 -21.06 21.84 1.23
CA ARG A 103 -21.85 23.07 1.17
C ARG A 103 -21.30 24.15 2.12
N ILE A 104 -20.87 23.76 3.33
CA ILE A 104 -20.23 24.67 4.29
C ILE A 104 -18.85 25.11 3.78
N ALA A 105 -18.05 24.20 3.23
CA ALA A 105 -16.77 24.53 2.63
C ALA A 105 -16.91 25.51 1.45
N ARG A 106 -17.87 25.28 0.55
CA ARG A 106 -18.19 26.23 -0.53
C ARG A 106 -18.68 27.58 -0.01
N ALA A 107 -19.58 27.59 0.98
CA ALA A 107 -20.06 28.84 1.58
C ALA A 107 -18.94 29.65 2.26
N LEU A 108 -17.98 28.98 2.90
CA LEU A 108 -16.80 29.62 3.49
C LEU A 108 -15.86 30.20 2.42
N ILE A 109 -15.63 29.46 1.32
CA ILE A 109 -14.81 29.93 0.20
C ILE A 109 -15.47 31.15 -0.48
N ASP A 110 -16.77 31.11 -0.74
CA ASP A 110 -17.50 32.22 -1.37
C ASP A 110 -17.60 33.46 -0.47
N ARG A 111 -17.63 33.26 0.86
CA ARG A 111 -17.55 34.37 1.82
C ARG A 111 -16.15 34.98 1.86
N ALA A 112 -15.10 34.17 1.92
CA ALA A 112 -13.72 34.67 1.89
C ALA A 112 -13.38 35.43 0.59
N ARG A 113 -13.99 35.06 -0.54
CA ARG A 113 -13.90 35.81 -1.82
C ARG A 113 -14.59 37.17 -1.77
N ARG A 114 -15.76 37.27 -1.13
CA ARG A 114 -16.50 38.55 -0.98
C ARG A 114 -15.82 39.49 0.01
N ASP A 115 -15.28 38.94 1.10
CA ASP A 115 -14.62 39.70 2.16
C ASP A 115 -13.15 40.07 1.79
N GLY A 116 -12.72 39.80 0.55
CA GLY A 116 -11.40 40.18 0.04
C GLY A 116 -10.21 39.47 0.71
N HIS A 117 -10.45 38.41 1.47
CA HIS A 117 -9.46 37.72 2.30
C HIS A 117 -8.79 36.50 1.62
N TRP A 118 -9.08 36.23 0.35
CA TRP A 118 -8.52 35.10 -0.40
C TRP A 118 -7.67 35.60 -1.58
N PRO A 119 -6.40 35.15 -1.74
CA PRO A 119 -5.44 35.86 -2.56
C PRO A 119 -5.75 35.72 -4.06
N PRO A 120 -5.48 36.77 -4.88
CA PRO A 120 -5.49 36.62 -6.32
C PRO A 120 -4.36 35.66 -6.75
N PRO A 121 -4.55 34.86 -7.81
CA PRO A 121 -3.49 34.03 -8.35
C PRO A 121 -2.28 34.90 -8.72
N GLY A 122 -1.13 34.58 -8.14
CA GLY A 122 0.13 35.27 -8.41
C GLY A 122 0.40 35.36 -9.91
N ARG A 123 0.66 36.58 -10.39
CA ARG A 123 1.33 36.78 -11.68
C ARG A 123 2.70 36.11 -11.58
N LYS A 124 2.93 35.05 -12.36
CA LYS A 124 4.29 34.70 -12.75
C LYS A 124 4.75 35.73 -13.78
N LYS A 125 5.55 36.71 -13.34
CA LYS A 125 6.77 37.23 -13.97
C LYS A 125 7.29 38.41 -13.16
#